data_AF-K9RTD9-F1
#
_entry.id   AF-K9RTD9-F1
#
_cell.length_a   1.000
_cell.length_b   1.000
_cell.length_c   1.000
_cell.angle_alpha   90.00
_cell.angle_beta   90.00
_cell.angle_gamma   90.00
#
_symmetry.space_group_name_H-M   'P 1'
#
loop_
_entity.id
_entity.type
_entity.pdbx_description
1 polymer ?
#
loop_
_entity_poly.entity_id
_entity_poly.type
_entity_poly.pdbx_seq_one_letter_code
_entity_poly.pdbx_strand_id
1 'polypeptide(L)'
;MESEFCPVNNDLSVISFKTGTFKLIDLIEMLTKFGKDWNSSISEQIGAQGKGNIPQKFLFEGVEAELLEPGQLKWIKGKARIKITLEFASDSSFPPKVTESSMLNLDEIRKMSVE
;
A
#
# COMPACT_ATOMS: atom_id res chain seq x y z
N MET A 1 -8.96 -16.63 9.68
CA MET A 1 -9.76 -15.85 8.72
C MET A 1 -8.78 -15.15 7.82
N GLU A 2 -8.71 -15.54 6.56
CA GLU A 2 -7.98 -14.77 5.57
C GLU A 2 -8.69 -13.43 5.39
N SER A 3 -7.93 -12.35 5.36
CA SER A 3 -8.46 -11.00 5.20
C SER A 3 -9.13 -10.87 3.83
N GLU A 4 -10.42 -10.50 3.80
CA GLU A 4 -11.16 -10.16 2.56
C GLU A 4 -10.63 -8.87 1.90
N PHE A 5 -9.73 -8.15 2.59
CA PHE A 5 -9.10 -6.95 2.07
C PHE A 5 -7.96 -7.30 1.12
N CYS A 6 -8.02 -6.73 -0.07
CA CYS A 6 -6.97 -6.84 -1.07
C CYS A 6 -6.30 -5.48 -1.26
N PRO A 7 -4.96 -5.43 -1.40
CA PRO A 7 -4.26 -4.19 -1.72
C PRO A 7 -4.70 -3.69 -3.09
N VAL A 8 -5.04 -2.40 -3.18
CA VAL A 8 -5.47 -1.78 -4.44
C VAL A 8 -4.30 -0.98 -5.01
N ASN A 9 -3.84 -1.36 -6.20
CA ASN A 9 -2.67 -0.78 -6.85
C ASN A 9 -2.91 -0.43 -8.33
N ASN A 10 -4.17 -0.23 -8.73
CA ASN A 10 -4.52 0.11 -10.10
C ASN A 10 -4.70 1.63 -10.22
N ASP A 11 -3.82 2.25 -11.03
CA ASP A 11 -3.73 3.70 -11.23
C ASP A 11 -4.99 4.33 -11.83
N LEU A 12 -5.83 3.53 -12.49
CA LEU A 12 -7.11 3.96 -13.08
C LEU A 12 -8.29 3.82 -12.10
N SER A 13 -8.07 3.23 -10.92
CA SER A 13 -9.14 3.01 -9.96
C SER A 13 -9.55 4.30 -9.27
N VAL A 14 -10.83 4.36 -8.89
CA VAL A 14 -11.44 5.46 -8.17
C VAL A 14 -12.07 4.90 -6.91
N ILE A 15 -11.88 5.59 -5.79
CA ILE A 15 -12.53 5.28 -4.52
C ILE A 15 -13.51 6.39 -4.17
N SER A 16 -14.71 6.00 -3.74
CA SER A 16 -15.76 6.92 -3.32
C SER A 16 -16.07 6.73 -1.84
N PHE A 17 -16.00 7.82 -1.09
CA PHE A 17 -16.44 7.93 0.28
C PHE A 17 -17.68 8.84 0.34
N LYS A 18 -18.41 8.82 1.46
CA LYS A 18 -19.52 9.78 1.69
C LYS A 18 -19.08 11.24 1.58
N THR A 19 -17.80 11.52 1.82
CA THR A 19 -17.20 12.86 1.82
C THR A 19 -16.66 13.29 0.46
N GLY A 20 -16.56 12.39 -0.52
CA GLY A 20 -16.02 12.70 -1.84
C GLY A 20 -15.44 11.50 -2.56
N THR A 21 -15.05 11.75 -3.81
CA THR A 21 -14.51 10.75 -4.73
C THR A 21 -13.07 11.12 -5.10
N PHE A 22 -12.18 10.13 -5.09
CA PHE A 22 -10.75 10.33 -5.31
C PHE A 22 -10.23 9.31 -6.32
N LYS A 23 -9.35 9.75 -7.22
CA LYS A 23 -8.50 8.80 -7.95
C LYS A 23 -7.55 8.15 -6.96
N LEU A 24 -7.39 6.84 -7.08
CA LEU A 24 -6.61 6.07 -6.13
C LEU A 24 -5.13 6.49 -6.14
N ILE A 25 -4.58 6.74 -7.33
CA ILE A 25 -3.19 7.21 -7.48
C ILE A 25 -2.97 8.54 -6.76
N ASP A 26 -3.87 9.51 -6.94
CA ASP A 26 -3.77 10.84 -6.30
C ASP A 26 -3.86 10.73 -4.77
N LEU A 27 -4.75 9.86 -4.28
CA LEU A 27 -4.91 9.61 -2.84
C LEU A 27 -3.66 8.94 -2.25
N ILE A 28 -3.12 7.92 -2.92
CA ILE A 28 -1.90 7.22 -2.49
C ILE A 28 -0.71 8.18 -2.49
N GLU A 29 -0.55 9.02 -3.52
CA GLU A 29 0.49 10.03 -3.57
C GLU A 29 0.36 11.05 -2.42
N MET A 30 -0.86 11.51 -2.14
CA MET A 30 -1.14 12.43 -1.05
C MET A 30 -0.79 11.81 0.30
N LEU A 31 -1.21 10.56 0.54
CA LEU A 31 -0.88 9.81 1.77
C LEU A 31 0.62 9.54 1.89
N THR A 32 1.32 9.30 0.78
CA THR A 32 2.77 9.10 0.75
C THR A 32 3.51 10.38 1.09
N LYS A 33 3.06 11.53 0.57
CA LYS A 33 3.59 12.86 0.92
C LYS A 33 3.34 13.16 2.40
N PHE A 34 2.10 12.96 2.87
CA PHE A 34 1.73 13.12 4.27
C PHE A 34 2.54 12.20 5.19
N GLY A 35 2.84 10.97 4.75
CA GLY A 35 3.66 10.02 5.48
C GLY A 35 5.04 10.58 5.89
N LYS A 36 5.62 11.49 5.09
CA LYS A 36 6.89 12.15 5.43
C LYS A 36 6.74 13.08 6.63
N ASP A 37 5.67 13.86 6.68
CA ASP A 37 5.39 14.79 7.77
C ASP A 37 4.89 14.05 9.03
N TRP A 38 4.08 13.02 8.83
CA TRP A 38 3.58 12.14 9.88
C TRP A 38 4.71 11.47 10.66
N ASN A 39 5.78 11.07 9.98
CA ASN A 39 6.96 10.47 10.59
C ASN A 39 7.56 11.32 11.72
N SER A 40 7.69 12.62 11.48
CA SER A 40 8.22 13.57 12.46
C SER A 40 7.30 13.63 13.68
N SER A 41 5.98 13.71 13.45
CA SER A 41 5.00 13.76 14.53
C SER A 41 4.95 12.47 15.35
N ILE A 42 5.03 11.30 14.73
CA ILE A 42 5.10 10.02 15.46
C ILE A 42 6.37 9.97 16.31
N SER A 43 7.53 10.31 15.73
CA SER A 43 8.80 10.22 16.44
C SER A 43 8.80 11.15 17.66
N GLU A 44 8.25 12.36 17.53
CA GLU A 44 8.02 13.29 18.65
C GLU A 44 7.08 12.71 19.71
N GLN A 45 5.95 12.12 19.31
CA GLN A 45 5.00 11.53 20.27
C GLN A 45 5.58 10.34 21.03
N ILE A 46 6.36 9.48 20.36
CA ILE A 46 7.03 8.34 20.99
C ILE A 46 8.13 8.83 21.94
N GLY A 47 8.91 9.81 21.52
CA GLY A 47 9.92 10.46 22.35
C GLY A 47 9.32 11.13 23.58
N ALA A 48 8.22 11.85 23.43
CA ALA A 48 7.49 12.50 24.52
C ALA A 48 6.91 11.50 25.54
N GLN A 49 6.61 10.27 25.11
CA GLN A 49 6.18 9.18 25.99
C GLN A 49 7.36 8.41 26.63
N GLY A 50 8.61 8.78 26.35
CA GLY A 50 9.80 8.08 26.84
C GLY A 50 9.99 6.70 26.25
N LYS A 51 9.38 6.40 25.09
CA LYS A 51 9.41 5.09 24.43
C LYS A 51 10.53 4.95 23.39
N GLY A 52 11.50 5.87 23.42
CA GLY A 52 12.60 5.96 22.46
C GLY A 52 12.29 6.86 21.28
N ASN A 53 13.06 6.72 20.19
CA ASN A 53 12.91 7.51 18.97
C ASN A 53 12.83 6.59 17.76
N ILE A 54 11.91 6.88 16.83
CA ILE A 54 11.86 6.16 15.56
C ILE A 54 12.77 6.85 14.54
N PRO A 55 13.62 6.11 13.81
CA PRO A 55 14.46 6.68 12.76
C PRO A 55 13.64 7.32 11.64
N GLN A 56 14.04 8.50 11.17
CA GLN A 56 13.29 9.20 10.13
C GLN A 56 13.20 8.43 8.80
N LYS A 57 14.14 7.54 8.50
CA LYS A 57 14.14 6.78 7.24
C LYS A 57 13.24 5.53 7.27
N PHE A 58 12.61 5.25 8.42
CA PHE A 58 11.87 4.02 8.69
C PHE A 58 10.64 3.80 7.79
N LEU A 59 10.01 4.87 7.31
CA LEU A 59 8.79 4.80 6.49
C LEU A 59 9.02 4.52 5.01
N PHE A 60 10.23 4.68 4.48
CA PHE A 60 10.46 4.62 3.03
C PHE A 60 11.67 3.79 2.60
N GLU A 61 12.80 3.95 3.27
CA GLU A 61 14.08 3.33 2.84
C GLU A 61 14.39 2.05 3.62
N GLY A 62 13.66 1.81 4.71
CA GLY A 62 14.00 0.79 5.70
C GLY A 62 15.27 1.16 6.48
N VAL A 63 15.36 0.67 7.71
CA VAL A 63 16.52 0.91 8.57
C VAL A 63 17.00 -0.39 9.18
N GLU A 64 18.30 -0.47 9.43
CA GLU A 64 18.88 -1.60 10.17
C GLU A 64 18.20 -1.70 11.53
N ALA A 65 17.78 -2.91 11.88
CA ALA A 65 17.09 -3.23 13.11
C ALA A 65 17.44 -4.65 13.55
N GLU A 66 17.17 -4.94 14.80
CA GLU A 66 17.27 -6.29 15.35
C GLU A 66 15.90 -6.73 15.86
N LEU A 67 15.49 -7.95 15.52
CA LEU A 67 14.24 -8.56 15.95
C LEU A 67 14.53 -9.64 16.98
N LEU A 68 13.84 -9.60 18.11
CA LEU A 68 13.84 -10.69 19.10
C LEU A 68 12.42 -11.23 19.23
N GLU A 69 12.20 -12.45 18.74
CA GLU A 69 10.91 -13.12 18.84
C GLU A 69 10.80 -13.96 20.13
N PRO A 70 9.60 -14.09 20.71
CA PRO A 70 9.38 -15.02 21.81
C PRO A 70 9.83 -16.45 21.44
N GLY A 71 10.60 -17.08 22.34
CA GLY A 71 11.16 -18.41 22.10
C GLY A 71 12.52 -18.40 21.39
N GLN A 72 12.97 -17.26 20.87
CA GLN A 72 14.34 -17.13 20.37
C GLN A 72 15.28 -16.60 21.46
N LEU A 73 16.47 -17.20 21.54
CA LEU A 73 17.51 -16.83 22.51
C LEU A 73 18.47 -15.74 21.99
N LYS A 74 18.30 -15.29 20.74
CA LYS A 74 19.23 -14.38 20.07
C LYS A 74 18.48 -13.35 19.25
N TRP A 75 19.08 -12.16 19.15
CA TRP A 75 18.65 -11.11 18.25
C TRP A 75 18.95 -11.47 16.79
N ILE A 76 17.97 -11.24 15.91
CA ILE A 76 18.08 -11.44 14.47
C ILE A 76 18.32 -10.08 13.82
N LYS A 77 19.48 -9.89 13.20
CA LYS A 77 19.79 -8.66 12.46
C LYS A 77 19.04 -8.63 11.12
N GLY A 78 18.52 -7.47 10.75
CA GLY A 78 17.87 -7.27 9.46
C GLY A 78 17.51 -5.81 9.22
N LYS A 79 16.61 -5.58 8.27
CA LYS A 79 16.05 -4.25 7.98
C LYS A 79 14.57 -4.23 8.26
N ALA A 80 14.09 -3.20 8.92
CA ALA A 80 12.67 -2.96 9.14
C ALA A 80 12.23 -1.69 8.40
N ARG A 81 11.04 -1.75 7.78
CA ARG A 81 10.39 -0.63 7.11
C ARG A 81 8.90 -0.64 7.39
N ILE A 82 8.27 0.54 7.46
CA ILE A 82 6.81 0.67 7.42
C ILE A 82 6.38 0.83 5.97
N LYS A 83 5.28 0.20 5.58
CA LYS A 83 4.66 0.36 4.26
C LYS A 83 3.21 0.82 4.46
N ILE A 84 2.85 1.95 3.85
CA ILE A 84 1.46 2.39 3.77
C ILE A 84 0.82 1.62 2.61
N THR A 85 -0.26 0.90 2.89
CA THR A 85 -1.03 0.15 1.88
C THR A 85 -2.49 0.51 2.04
N LEU A 86 -3.16 0.80 0.93
CA LEU A 86 -4.61 0.98 0.90
C LEU A 86 -5.22 -0.35 0.44
N GLU A 87 -6.08 -0.93 1.28
CA GLU A 87 -6.73 -2.20 1.00
C GLU A 87 -8.24 -2.00 0.91
N PHE A 88 -8.89 -2.75 0.02
CA PHE A 88 -10.33 -2.70 -0.21
C PHE A 88 -10.90 -4.11 -0.18
N ALA A 89 -11.96 -4.29 0.60
CA ALA A 89 -12.79 -5.49 0.60
C ALA A 89 -14.07 -5.17 -0.16
N SER A 90 -14.44 -6.06 -1.08
CA SER A 90 -15.64 -5.93 -1.90
C SER A 90 -16.66 -6.96 -1.43
N ASP A 91 -17.92 -6.55 -1.27
CA ASP A 91 -19.03 -7.45 -0.90
C ASP A 91 -19.33 -8.50 -1.98
N SER A 92 -18.83 -8.29 -3.20
CA SER A 92 -18.84 -9.26 -4.30
C SER A 92 -17.42 -9.69 -4.67
N SER A 93 -17.25 -10.87 -5.27
CA SER A 93 -15.96 -11.27 -5.84
C SER A 93 -15.42 -10.19 -6.78
N PHE A 94 -14.22 -9.68 -6.51
CA PHE A 94 -13.53 -8.75 -7.40
C PHE A 94 -13.53 -9.32 -8.84
N PRO A 95 -13.79 -8.51 -9.88
CA PRO A 95 -13.55 -8.97 -11.23
C PRO A 95 -12.09 -9.44 -11.35
N PRO A 96 -11.81 -10.52 -12.10
CA PRO A 96 -10.46 -11.06 -12.21
C PRO A 96 -9.48 -9.96 -12.57
N LYS A 97 -8.29 -9.96 -11.93
CA LYS A 97 -7.17 -9.09 -12.32
C LYS A 97 -7.11 -9.10 -13.84
N VAL A 98 -7.29 -7.93 -14.46
CA VAL A 98 -7.04 -7.77 -15.89
C VAL A 98 -5.53 -7.93 -16.05
N THR A 99 -5.09 -9.15 -16.28
CA THR A 99 -3.74 -9.41 -16.77
C THR A 99 -3.66 -8.69 -18.10
N GLU A 100 -2.63 -7.86 -18.31
CA GLU A 100 -2.43 -7.05 -19.53
C GLU A 100 -2.54 -7.86 -20.84
N SER A 101 -2.47 -9.19 -20.77
CA SER A 101 -2.74 -10.12 -21.87
C SER A 101 -4.20 -10.14 -22.36
N SER A 102 -5.12 -9.38 -21.75
CA SER A 102 -6.55 -9.31 -22.15
C SER A 102 -6.86 -8.15 -23.09
N MET A 103 -5.86 -7.33 -23.46
CA MET A 103 -6.00 -6.41 -24.58
C MET A 103 -6.06 -7.23 -25.87
N LEU A 104 -7.26 -7.73 -26.19
CA LEU A 104 -7.61 -8.11 -27.55
C LEU A 104 -7.14 -6.97 -28.46
N ASN A 105 -6.20 -7.29 -29.32
CA ASN A 105 -5.60 -6.36 -30.26
C ASN A 105 -6.76 -5.77 -31.08
N LEU A 106 -7.04 -4.47 -30.92
CA LEU A 106 -8.18 -3.79 -31.56
C LEU A 106 -8.20 -3.98 -33.09
N ASP A 107 -7.05 -4.38 -33.67
CA ASP A 107 -6.88 -4.76 -35.05
C ASP A 107 -7.59 -6.07 -35.46
N GLU A 108 -7.86 -7.00 -34.54
CA GLU A 108 -8.61 -8.24 -34.87
C GLU A 108 -10.12 -7.98 -35.01
N ILE A 109 -10.69 -7.07 -34.20
CA ILE A 109 -12.12 -6.71 -34.24
C ILE A 109 -12.47 -6.01 -35.57
N ARG A 110 -11.55 -5.22 -36.13
CA ARG A 110 -11.74 -4.56 -37.44
C ARG A 110 -11.78 -5.53 -38.60
N LYS A 111 -11.17 -6.72 -38.49
CA LYS A 111 -11.17 -7.73 -39.57
C LYS A 111 -12.46 -8.56 -39.61
N MET A 112 -13.20 -8.66 -38.51
CA MET A 112 -14.45 -9.43 -38.46
C MET A 112 -15.67 -8.69 -39.03
N SER A 113 -15.57 -7.40 -39.37
CA SER A 113 -16.70 -6.62 -39.92
C SER A 113 -16.75 -6.62 -41.45
N VAL A 114 -15.96 -7.46 -42.12
CA VAL A 114 -15.96 -7.59 -43.58
C VAL A 114 -16.02 -9.07 -43.95
N GLU A 115 -17.17 -9.69 -43.74
CA GLU A 115 -17.70 -10.82 -44.53
C GLU A 115 -19.24 -10.73 -44.56
#